data_AF-K5DFN1-F1
#
_entry.id   AF-K5DFN1-F1
#
_cell.length_a   1.000
_cell.length_b   1.000
_cell.length_c   1.000
_cell.angle_alpha   90.00
_cell.angle_beta   90.00
_cell.angle_gamma   90.00
#
_symmetry.space_group_name_H-M   'P 1'
#
loop_
_entity.id
_entity.type
_entity.pdbx_description
1 polymer ?
#
loop_
_entity_poly.entity_id
_entity_poly.type
_entity_poly.pdbx_seq_one_letter_code
_entity_poly.pdbx_strand_id
1 'polypeptide(L)'
;MVTVKLGNDDFILFIRKNQRQGGKASVTKNNQLGSDIWKFIRDSKIGDKVNDDSIPCQWNPIECNDEGLGLPKNATQFNIETTKLEILYNKLYEMSQA
;
A
#
# COMPACT_ATOMS: atom_id res chain seq x y z
N MET A 1 1.96 -19.70 12.57
CA MET A 1 2.55 -18.45 12.06
C MET A 1 1.48 -17.37 12.16
N VAL A 2 1.82 -16.20 12.71
CA VAL A 2 0.84 -15.13 12.92
C VAL A 2 0.80 -14.26 11.65
N THR A 3 -0.41 -13.95 11.19
CA THR A 3 -0.63 -13.04 10.07
C THR A 3 -1.40 -11.81 10.53
N VAL A 4 -1.20 -10.71 9.82
CA VAL A 4 -1.96 -9.47 9.98
C VAL A 4 -2.65 -9.15 8.66
N LYS A 5 -3.90 -8.66 8.74
CA LYS A 5 -4.64 -8.18 7.57
C LYS A 5 -4.36 -6.69 7.38
N LEU A 6 -3.85 -6.32 6.21
CA LEU A 6 -3.52 -4.93 5.84
C LEU A 6 -4.05 -4.61 4.45
N GLY A 7 -4.45 -3.37 4.25
CA GLY A 7 -4.95 -2.87 2.98
C GLY A 7 -3.89 -2.20 2.13
N ASN A 8 -4.11 -2.21 0.81
CA ASN A 8 -3.29 -1.45 -0.13
C ASN A 8 -3.31 0.07 0.15
N ASP A 9 -4.40 0.58 0.71
CA ASP A 9 -4.53 1.96 1.19
C ASP A 9 -3.58 2.25 2.37
N ASP A 10 -3.39 1.32 3.31
CA ASP A 10 -2.41 1.47 4.39
C ASP A 10 -0.98 1.61 3.85
N PHE A 11 -0.65 0.80 2.84
CA PHE A 11 0.66 0.83 2.20
C PHE A 11 0.89 2.11 1.41
N ILE A 12 -0.10 2.54 0.62
CA ILE A 12 -0.02 3.81 -0.12
C ILE A 12 0.06 4.99 0.86
N LEU A 13 -0.70 4.97 1.96
CA LEU A 13 -0.64 6.01 2.98
C LEU A 13 0.77 6.14 3.58
N PHE A 14 1.43 5.01 3.86
CA PHE A 14 2.82 5.01 4.32
C PHE A 14 3.76 5.67 3.30
N ILE A 15 3.65 5.31 2.03
CA ILE A 15 4.45 5.90 0.94
C ILE A 15 4.24 7.42 0.87
N ARG A 16 2.98 7.87 0.85
CA ARG A 16 2.62 9.30 0.73
C ARG A 16 3.10 10.12 1.92
N LYS A 17 3.00 9.57 3.15
CA LYS A 17 3.52 10.22 4.36
C LYS A 17 5.02 10.46 4.27
N ASN A 18 5.78 9.45 3.83
CA ASN A 18 7.23 9.56 3.68
C ASN A 18 7.65 10.51 2.54
N GLN A 19 6.94 10.51 1.40
CA GLN A 19 7.13 11.51 0.34
C GLN A 19 6.98 12.93 0.87
N ARG A 20 5.88 13.20 1.59
CA ARG A 20 5.60 14.53 2.16
C ARG A 20 6.64 14.95 3.20
N GLN A 21 7.08 14.05 4.07
CA GLN A 21 8.15 14.32 5.04
C GLN A 21 9.48 14.66 4.36
N GLY A 22 9.77 14.01 3.23
CA GLY A 22 10.94 14.31 2.40
C GLY A 22 10.79 15.52 1.47
N GLY A 23 9.68 16.28 1.56
CA GLY A 23 9.41 17.42 0.68
C GLY A 23 9.16 17.05 -0.78
N LYS A 24 8.84 15.78 -1.08
CA LYS A 24 8.60 15.29 -2.44
C LYS A 24 7.13 15.39 -2.79
N ALA A 25 6.86 15.87 -4.00
CA ALA A 25 5.53 15.79 -4.58
C ALA A 25 5.25 14.35 -5.02
N SER A 26 4.03 13.89 -4.75
CA SER A 26 3.56 12.61 -5.27
C SER A 26 3.46 12.65 -6.80
N VAL A 27 4.16 11.74 -7.49
CA VAL A 27 4.13 11.65 -8.96
C VAL A 27 3.51 10.35 -9.46
N THR A 28 3.64 9.27 -8.69
CA THR A 28 3.09 7.96 -9.04
C THR A 28 1.62 7.87 -8.67
N LYS A 29 0.77 7.47 -9.63
CA LYS A 29 -0.67 7.26 -9.43
C LYS A 29 -0.96 6.03 -8.55
N ASN A 30 -2.10 6.04 -7.88
CA ASN A 30 -2.51 4.96 -6.96
C ASN A 30 -2.59 3.58 -7.61
N ASN A 31 -3.09 3.50 -8.84
CA ASN A 31 -3.18 2.24 -9.59
C ASN A 31 -1.79 1.63 -9.86
N GLN A 32 -0.81 2.46 -10.21
CA GLN A 32 0.56 2.05 -10.44
C GLN A 32 1.22 1.59 -9.13
N LEU A 33 1.11 2.39 -8.06
CA LEU A 33 1.61 2.00 -6.74
C LEU A 33 1.00 0.68 -6.25
N GLY A 34 -0.32 0.53 -6.35
CA GLY A 34 -1.00 -0.71 -5.96
C GLY A 34 -0.54 -1.93 -6.77
N SER A 35 -0.31 -1.76 -8.07
CA SER A 35 0.23 -2.81 -8.94
C SER A 35 1.64 -3.22 -8.51
N ASP A 36 2.51 -2.26 -8.21
CA ASP A 36 3.90 -2.54 -7.84
C ASP A 36 4.01 -3.14 -6.44
N ILE A 37 3.19 -2.69 -5.49
CA ILE A 37 3.07 -3.28 -4.15
C ILE A 37 2.60 -4.74 -4.27
N TRP A 38 1.56 -5.00 -5.06
CA TRP A 38 1.06 -6.37 -5.25
C TRP A 38 2.12 -7.29 -5.86
N LYS A 39 2.79 -6.86 -6.93
CA LYS A 39 3.88 -7.65 -7.55
C LYS A 39 4.96 -7.98 -6.51
N PHE A 40 5.37 -7.00 -5.71
CA PHE A 40 6.37 -7.21 -4.69
C PHE A 40 5.93 -8.23 -3.63
N ILE A 41 4.71 -8.10 -3.09
CA ILE A 41 4.16 -9.02 -2.09
C ILE A 41 4.13 -10.45 -2.64
N ARG A 42 3.60 -10.62 -3.86
CA ARG A 42 3.48 -11.91 -4.55
C ARG A 42 4.84 -12.54 -4.83
N ASP A 43 5.73 -11.79 -5.48
CA ASP A 43 7.01 -12.32 -5.99
C ASP A 43 7.99 -12.60 -4.83
N SER A 44 7.92 -11.81 -3.76
CA SER A 44 8.73 -12.01 -2.54
C SER A 44 8.09 -12.97 -1.54
N LYS A 45 6.93 -13.55 -1.87
CA LYS A 45 6.15 -14.47 -1.01
C LYS A 45 5.92 -13.90 0.39
N ILE A 46 5.61 -12.61 0.50
CA ILE A 46 5.44 -11.91 1.79
C ILE A 46 4.08 -12.19 2.42
N GLY A 47 3.08 -12.43 1.57
CA GLY A 47 1.73 -12.71 1.97
C GLY A 47 0.85 -12.97 0.76
N ASP A 48 -0.43 -13.13 1.03
CA ASP A 48 -1.42 -13.51 0.03
C ASP A 48 -2.54 -12.46 -0.03
N LYS A 49 -3.08 -12.29 -1.24
CA LYS A 49 -4.29 -11.49 -1.43
C LYS A 49 -5.48 -12.19 -0.75
N VAL A 50 -6.28 -11.45 -0.01
CA VAL A 50 -7.56 -11.95 0.51
C VAL A 50 -8.57 -11.93 -0.65
N ASN A 51 -9.25 -13.06 -0.92
CA ASN A 51 -10.13 -13.19 -2.08
C ASN A 51 -11.27 -12.15 -2.08
N ASP A 52 -11.29 -11.42 -3.21
CA ASP A 52 -12.32 -10.69 -3.95
C ASP A 52 -13.07 -9.46 -3.43
N ASP A 53 -13.00 -9.06 -2.17
CA ASP A 53 -13.57 -7.76 -1.79
C ASP A 53 -12.48 -6.72 -1.53
N SER A 54 -12.28 -5.85 -2.51
CA SER A 54 -11.63 -4.57 -2.26
C SER A 54 -12.51 -3.77 -1.30
N ILE A 55 -12.03 -3.53 -0.08
CA ILE A 55 -12.83 -2.84 0.93
C ILE A 55 -12.78 -1.33 0.69
N PRO A 56 -13.84 -0.58 1.03
CA PRO A 56 -13.80 0.87 0.99
C PRO A 56 -12.66 1.41 1.88
N CYS A 57 -12.00 2.45 1.38
CA CYS A 57 -10.99 3.23 2.08
C CYS A 57 -11.52 3.67 3.45
N GLN A 58 -10.84 3.29 4.53
CA GLN A 58 -11.28 3.61 5.89
C GLN A 58 -10.70 4.95 6.41
N TRP A 59 -9.84 5.60 5.62
CA TRP A 59 -9.10 6.80 5.99
C TRP A 59 -9.85 8.09 5.64
N ASN A 60 -10.94 8.39 6.36
CA ASN A 60 -11.63 9.69 6.31
C ASN A 60 -10.77 10.75 7.07
N PRO A 61 -10.50 11.97 6.57
CA PRO A 61 -11.17 12.71 5.50
C PRO A 61 -10.34 12.90 4.21
N ILE A 62 -9.36 12.05 3.95
CA ILE A 62 -8.63 12.11 2.68
C ILE A 62 -9.63 11.66 1.62
N GLU A 63 -10.01 12.53 0.68
CA GLU A 63 -10.90 12.14 -0.42
C GLU A 63 -10.26 10.98 -1.19
N CYS A 64 -10.69 9.76 -0.87
CA CYS A 64 -10.15 8.56 -1.50
C CYS A 64 -10.70 8.54 -2.94
N ASN A 65 -9.79 8.59 -3.91
CA ASN A 65 -10.09 8.63 -5.33
C ASN A 65 -9.40 7.48 -6.05
N ASP A 66 -10.12 6.85 -6.98
CA ASP A 66 -9.59 5.75 -7.80
C ASP A 66 -8.52 6.23 -8.78
N GLU A 67 -8.51 7.53 -9.06
CA GLU A 67 -7.60 8.18 -9.99
C GLU A 67 -6.92 9.36 -9.31
N GLY A 68 -5.59 9.29 -9.15
CA GLY A 68 -4.80 10.43 -8.72
C GLY A 68 -3.67 10.09 -7.76
N LEU A 69 -3.35 11.09 -6.94
CA LEU A 69 -2.23 11.10 -6.01
C LEU A 69 -2.69 10.94 -4.54
N GLY A 70 -3.99 10.72 -4.31
CA GLY A 70 -4.60 10.53 -2.99
C GLY A 70 -4.49 9.10 -2.48
N LEU A 71 -5.50 8.61 -1.76
CA LEU A 71 -5.66 7.18 -1.43
C LEU A 71 -6.69 6.53 -2.36
N PRO A 72 -6.56 5.23 -2.70
CA PRO A 72 -7.53 4.55 -3.55
C PRO A 72 -8.88 4.44 -2.83
N LYS A 73 -10.01 4.56 -3.55
CA LYS A 73 -11.36 4.46 -2.96
C LYS A 73 -11.64 3.07 -2.40
N ASN A 74 -11.16 2.04 -3.09
CA ASN A 74 -11.22 0.66 -2.64
C ASN A 74 -9.80 0.06 -2.56
N ALA A 75 -9.54 -0.71 -1.52
CA ALA A 75 -8.24 -1.29 -1.26
C ALA A 75 -8.29 -2.81 -1.27
N THR A 76 -7.46 -3.42 -2.12
CA THR A 76 -7.15 -4.85 -2.01
C THR A 76 -6.58 -5.14 -0.63
N GLN A 77 -7.02 -6.24 -0.03
CA GLN A 77 -6.58 -6.69 1.29
C GLN A 77 -5.57 -7.82 1.16
N PHE A 78 -4.61 -7.86 2.08
CA PHE A 78 -3.56 -8.86 2.12
C PHE A 78 -3.44 -9.46 3.52
N ASN A 79 -3.22 -10.78 3.59
CA ASN A 79 -2.74 -11.44 4.79
C ASN A 79 -1.21 -11.48 4.73
N ILE A 80 -0.56 -10.73 5.60
CA ILE A 80 0.90 -10.60 5.66
C ILE A 80 1.44 -11.38 6.85
N GLU A 81 2.48 -12.18 6.62
CA GLU A 81 3.22 -12.81 7.72
C GLU A 81 3.91 -11.74 8.57
N THR A 82 3.68 -11.70 9.88
CA THR A 82 4.21 -10.63 10.74
C THR A 82 5.74 -10.56 10.73
N THR A 83 6.41 -11.70 10.54
CA THR A 83 7.87 -11.81 10.42
C THR A 83 8.43 -11.15 9.15
N LYS A 84 7.59 -10.83 8.16
CA LYS A 84 7.98 -10.22 6.88
C LYS A 84 7.61 -8.74 6.78
N LEU A 85 7.03 -8.16 7.84
CA LEU A 85 6.63 -6.75 7.85
C LEU A 85 7.82 -5.79 7.65
N GLU A 86 8.98 -6.07 8.25
CA GLU A 86 10.16 -5.22 8.07
C GLU A 86 10.60 -5.16 6.60
N ILE A 87 10.65 -6.32 5.93
CA ILE A 87 10.97 -6.42 4.49
C ILE A 87 9.96 -5.61 3.67
N LEU A 88 8.67 -5.74 3.99
CA LEU A 88 7.60 -4.99 3.33
C LEU A 88 7.78 -3.48 3.50
N TYR A 89 7.92 -2.99 4.74
CA TYR A 89 8.02 -1.55 5.00
C TYR A 89 9.32 -0.92 4.49
N ASN A 90 10.43 -1.67 4.47
CA ASN A 90 11.65 -1.22 3.80
C ASN A 90 11.40 -0.98 2.30
N LYS A 91 10.68 -1.89 1.64
CA LYS A 91 10.36 -1.70 0.22
C LYS A 91 9.41 -0.54 -0.02
N LEU A 92 8.39 -0.37 0.82
CA LEU A 92 7.48 0.77 0.75
C LEU A 92 8.24 2.09 0.97
N TYR A 93 9.23 2.10 1.87
CA TYR A 93 10.09 3.26 2.06
C TYR A 93 10.90 3.58 0.79
N GLU A 94 11.53 2.59 0.15
CA GLU A 94 12.20 2.81 -1.15
C GLU A 94 11.26 3.38 -2.20
N MET A 95 10.04 2.86 -2.32
CA MET A 95 9.03 3.37 -3.24
C MET A 95 8.65 4.83 -2.95
N SER A 96 8.74 5.27 -1.70
CA SER A 96 8.53 6.67 -1.31
C SER A 96 9.67 7.61 -1.69
N GLN A 97 10.84 7.06 -2.06
CA GLN A 97 12.00 7.85 -2.45
C GLN A 97 12.08 8.11 -3.95
N ALA A 98 11.33 7.37 -4.77
CA ALA A 98 11.17 7.61 -6.20
C ALA A 98 10.29 8.85 -6.47
#